data_AF-A0A178MGA1-F1
#
_entry.id   AF-A0A178MGA1-F1
#
_cell.length_a   1.000
_cell.length_b   1.000
_cell.length_c   1.000
_cell.angle_alpha   90.00
_cell.angle_beta   90.00
_cell.angle_gamma   90.00
#
_symmetry.space_group_name_H-M   'P 1'
#
loop_
_entity.id
_entity.type
_entity.pdbx_description
1 polymer ?
#
loop_
_entity_poly.entity_id
_entity_poly.type
_entity_poly.pdbx_seq_one_letter_code
_entity_poly.pdbx_strand_id
1 'polypeptide(L)'
;MLLAAAPSGGAARAEDAYQLYAQERFAEAVAAFTRQGGDAITHAAALIRLGRDGEAQMLTDDVDPYRAVMKGAAALTAAGERGRASRLLESGLAQWPNDPDLMARRGALELQGKRPLKALPYLARVVELAPMDPGARLALVRTLLVAGMPVRVHQAVEAMRAARMDIGPELMEADIGALQSFGDHRQAVKLAERYLEQGGVATPALLTRLAISLEAVGSSTRAAERRQAAESLRTPKAPARPTTALLGDTIRDQARTTIDRGDWPRAATLTAEWVRIRPDEPEAISTLLRPEIAERLGWGHVFAQVARLVERDPDDPDRRLLALQAHAGTGGSAVLALIHSHHLSRLGESGNSSVAAGQGVRDQIVARLALLGRITDIDLDLARLRLSPANSPAIEAKVHPRTGRMIRLVEGFDKLEAVWEEDGTRLTHLSDSQGAHVRLTWSDGRLVAMSRTGKHPFTVELAPDGHPTRAEGPDVTDAFNATLDLVAAWQRADIADARRLRLGE
;
A
#
# COMPACT_ATOMS: atom_id res chain seq x y z
N MET A 1 12.10 -3.51 55.20
CA MET A 1 11.56 -2.53 54.23
C MET A 1 12.52 -2.48 53.04
N LEU A 2 12.18 -3.16 51.95
CA LEU A 2 12.86 -3.05 50.65
C LEU A 2 11.76 -2.79 49.63
N LEU A 3 11.61 -1.52 49.22
CA LEU A 3 10.78 -1.11 48.10
C LEU A 3 11.53 -1.49 46.82
N ALA A 4 11.05 -2.53 46.12
CA ALA A 4 11.54 -2.88 44.80
C ALA A 4 11.08 -1.82 43.79
N ALA A 5 12.03 -1.23 43.07
CA ALA A 5 11.77 -0.29 41.99
C ALA A 5 11.12 -1.02 40.80
N ALA A 6 9.97 -0.52 40.35
CA ALA A 6 9.31 -1.03 39.15
C ALA A 6 10.12 -0.63 37.89
N PRO A 7 10.27 -1.53 36.89
CA PRO A 7 11.07 -1.25 35.70
C PRO A 7 10.37 -0.25 34.76
N SER A 8 11.12 0.77 34.35
CA SER A 8 10.70 1.89 33.49
C SER A 8 10.49 1.53 31.99
N GLY A 9 10.27 0.26 31.66
CA GLY A 9 10.16 -0.24 30.27
C GLY A 9 8.74 -0.29 29.67
N GLY A 10 7.74 0.32 30.32
CA GLY A 10 6.33 0.20 29.91
C GLY A 10 5.96 0.95 28.62
N ALA A 11 6.58 2.11 28.37
CA ALA A 11 6.18 2.98 27.26
C ALA A 11 6.53 2.41 25.88
N ALA A 12 7.76 1.91 25.70
CA ALA A 12 8.20 1.31 24.43
C ALA A 12 7.40 0.05 24.06
N ARG A 13 6.94 -0.71 25.06
CA ARG A 13 6.16 -1.93 24.83
C ARG A 13 4.71 -1.64 24.43
N ALA A 14 4.11 -0.57 24.95
CA ALA A 14 2.77 -0.16 24.53
C ALA A 14 2.76 0.27 23.05
N GLU A 15 3.84 0.88 22.56
CA GLU A 15 3.99 1.33 21.17
C GLU A 15 3.90 0.17 20.16
N ASP A 16 4.50 -0.99 20.48
CA ASP A 16 4.40 -2.22 19.67
C ASP A 16 2.94 -2.67 19.49
N ALA A 17 2.13 -2.65 20.56
CA ALA A 17 0.73 -3.05 20.50
C ALA A 17 -0.12 -2.10 19.64
N TYR A 18 0.17 -0.80 19.67
CA TYR A 18 -0.49 0.18 18.81
C TYR A 18 -0.09 0.03 17.35
N GLN A 19 1.18 -0.28 17.06
CA GLN A 19 1.62 -0.54 15.69
C GLN A 19 0.95 -1.79 15.12
N LEU A 20 0.87 -2.88 15.90
CA LEU A 20 0.13 -4.08 15.50
C LEU A 20 -1.35 -3.78 15.22
N TYR A 21 -1.97 -2.93 16.05
CA TYR A 21 -3.35 -2.49 15.83
C TYR A 21 -3.51 -1.65 14.55
N ALA A 22 -2.59 -0.72 14.29
CA ALA A 22 -2.60 0.12 13.09
C ALA A 22 -2.38 -0.68 11.79
N GLN A 23 -1.66 -1.81 11.87
CA GLN A 23 -1.45 -2.76 10.77
C GLN A 23 -2.61 -3.77 10.61
N GLU A 24 -3.72 -3.59 11.33
CA GLU A 24 -4.88 -4.49 11.33
C GLU A 24 -4.59 -5.94 11.82
N ARG A 25 -3.47 -6.15 12.53
CA ARG A 25 -3.08 -7.44 13.12
C ARG A 25 -3.73 -7.64 14.49
N PHE A 26 -5.06 -7.61 14.52
CA PHE A 26 -5.83 -7.46 15.76
C PHE A 26 -5.60 -8.57 16.80
N ALA A 27 -5.43 -9.83 16.38
CA ALA A 27 -5.16 -10.94 17.29
C ALA A 27 -3.82 -10.77 18.03
N GLU A 28 -2.81 -10.30 17.31
CA GLU A 28 -1.48 -10.04 17.86
C GLU A 28 -1.47 -8.79 18.71
N ALA A 29 -2.20 -7.74 18.29
CA ALA A 29 -2.39 -6.54 19.08
C ALA A 29 -3.05 -6.86 20.43
N VAL A 30 -4.09 -7.70 20.46
CA VAL A 30 -4.74 -8.18 21.70
C VAL A 30 -3.76 -8.96 22.58
N ALA A 31 -2.98 -9.87 22.00
CA ALA A 31 -1.96 -10.61 22.74
C ALA A 31 -0.85 -9.70 23.28
N ALA A 32 -0.50 -8.63 22.56
CA ALA A 32 0.45 -7.62 23.00
C ALA A 32 -0.14 -6.78 24.15
N PHE A 33 -1.34 -6.22 23.98
CA PHE A 33 -2.03 -5.45 25.01
C PHE A 33 -2.23 -6.25 26.31
N THR A 34 -2.58 -7.53 26.20
CA THR A 34 -2.75 -8.43 27.37
C THR A 34 -1.43 -8.64 28.12
N ARG A 35 -0.30 -8.76 27.40
CA ARG A 35 1.01 -9.02 28.02
C ARG A 35 1.68 -7.76 28.58
N GLN A 36 1.50 -6.63 27.90
CA GLN A 36 2.30 -5.43 28.14
C GLN A 36 1.51 -4.32 28.85
N GLY A 37 0.18 -4.46 28.93
CA GLY A 37 -0.71 -3.36 29.23
C GLY A 37 -0.84 -2.40 28.04
N GLY A 38 -1.88 -1.57 28.06
CA GLY A 38 -2.14 -0.56 27.03
C GLY A 38 -3.34 0.29 27.39
N ASP A 39 -3.72 1.23 26.53
CA ASP A 39 -5.01 1.91 26.67
C ASP A 39 -6.09 0.84 26.58
N ALA A 40 -6.76 0.59 27.72
CA ALA A 40 -7.80 -0.43 27.84
C ALA A 40 -8.86 -0.31 26.73
N ILE A 41 -9.06 0.91 26.22
CA ILE A 41 -10.02 1.18 25.17
C ILE A 41 -9.52 0.78 23.77
N THR A 42 -8.24 0.99 23.43
CA THR A 42 -7.68 0.45 22.19
C THR A 42 -7.60 -1.08 22.23
N HIS A 43 -7.32 -1.66 23.40
CA HIS A 43 -7.40 -3.10 23.60
C HIS A 43 -8.83 -3.63 23.40
N ALA A 44 -9.83 -3.00 24.02
CA ALA A 44 -11.24 -3.32 23.83
C ALA A 44 -11.68 -3.16 22.36
N ALA A 45 -11.18 -2.14 21.65
CA ALA A 45 -11.42 -1.96 20.23
C ALA A 45 -10.88 -3.12 19.37
N ALA A 46 -9.67 -3.61 19.68
CA ALA A 46 -9.09 -4.78 19.00
C ALA A 46 -9.88 -6.07 19.29
N LEU A 47 -10.33 -6.26 20.53
CA LEU A 47 -11.19 -7.38 20.92
C LEU A 47 -12.54 -7.35 20.19
N ILE A 48 -13.16 -6.18 20.06
CA ILE A 48 -14.40 -5.98 19.30
C ILE A 48 -14.24 -6.38 17.83
N ARG A 49 -13.11 -6.04 17.19
CA ARG A 49 -12.80 -6.43 15.80
C ARG A 49 -12.69 -7.93 15.62
N LEU A 50 -12.28 -8.66 16.65
CA LEU A 50 -12.20 -10.12 16.68
C LEU A 50 -13.52 -10.78 17.11
N GLY A 51 -14.58 -10.00 17.34
CA GLY A 51 -15.87 -10.51 17.85
C GLY A 51 -15.84 -10.94 19.33
N ARG A 52 -14.81 -10.54 20.09
CA ARG A 52 -14.62 -10.89 21.51
C ARG A 52 -15.25 -9.85 22.44
N ASP A 53 -16.56 -9.65 22.27
CA ASP A 53 -17.29 -8.53 22.87
C ASP A 53 -17.36 -8.60 24.41
N GLY A 54 -17.46 -9.80 24.98
CA GLY A 54 -17.50 -9.97 26.44
C GLY A 54 -16.19 -9.57 27.12
N GLU A 55 -15.05 -9.84 26.49
CA GLU A 55 -13.74 -9.46 27.02
C GLU A 55 -13.48 -7.97 26.86
N ALA A 56 -13.93 -7.39 25.73
CA ALA A 56 -13.89 -5.95 25.54
C ALA A 56 -14.69 -5.22 26.63
N GLN A 57 -15.87 -5.74 26.99
CA GLN A 57 -16.71 -5.19 28.05
C GLN A 57 -15.99 -5.22 29.42
N MET A 58 -15.44 -6.37 29.81
CA MET A 58 -14.69 -6.51 31.07
C MET A 58 -13.51 -5.54 31.17
N LEU A 59 -12.83 -5.27 30.06
CA LEU A 59 -11.73 -4.30 29.99
C LEU A 59 -12.18 -2.85 30.17
N THR A 60 -13.44 -2.56 29.88
CA THR A 60 -14.00 -1.20 30.00
C THR A 60 -14.74 -0.95 31.30
N ASP A 61 -14.99 -1.97 32.13
CA ASP A 61 -15.78 -1.82 33.36
C ASP A 61 -15.10 -0.88 34.39
N ASP A 62 -13.76 -0.78 34.38
CA ASP A 62 -12.98 0.14 35.22
C ASP A 62 -12.66 1.49 34.53
N VAL A 63 -13.07 1.66 33.27
CA VAL A 63 -12.81 2.87 32.48
C VAL A 63 -13.99 3.83 32.63
N ASP A 64 -13.71 5.14 32.70
CA ASP A 64 -14.75 6.18 32.61
C ASP A 64 -15.76 5.85 31.49
N PRO A 65 -17.04 5.57 31.84
CA PRO A 65 -18.05 5.15 30.89
C PRO A 65 -18.18 6.07 29.68
N TYR A 66 -17.98 7.39 29.87
CA TYR A 66 -18.01 8.37 28.78
C TYR A 66 -16.89 8.10 27.77
N ARG A 67 -15.66 7.93 28.26
CA ARG A 67 -14.48 7.69 27.43
C ARG A 67 -14.58 6.33 26.69
N ALA A 68 -15.12 5.32 27.36
CA ALA A 68 -15.36 4.00 26.78
C ALA A 68 -16.34 4.07 25.60
N VAL A 69 -17.47 4.76 25.75
CA VAL A 69 -18.44 4.98 24.67
C VAL A 69 -17.79 5.74 23.50
N MET A 70 -17.10 6.84 23.77
CA MET A 70 -16.55 7.72 22.74
C MET A 70 -15.53 7.02 21.84
N LYS A 71 -14.54 6.35 22.45
CA LYS A 71 -13.51 5.64 21.70
C LYS A 71 -14.03 4.31 21.13
N GLY A 72 -14.89 3.59 21.85
CA GLY A 72 -15.51 2.36 21.35
C GLY A 72 -16.35 2.61 20.10
N ALA A 73 -17.16 3.68 20.11
CA ALA A 73 -17.94 4.09 18.94
C ALA A 73 -17.04 4.49 17.76
N ALA A 74 -15.93 5.20 18.02
CA ALA A 74 -14.96 5.55 16.99
C ALA A 74 -14.31 4.30 16.36
N ALA A 75 -13.91 3.32 17.17
CA ALA A 75 -13.32 2.07 16.71
C ALA A 75 -14.31 1.23 15.88
N LEU A 76 -15.55 1.09 16.35
CA LEU A 76 -16.62 0.41 15.62
C LEU A 76 -16.95 1.12 14.29
N THR A 77 -16.90 2.46 14.27
CA THR A 77 -17.11 3.23 13.05
C THR A 77 -15.99 2.97 12.03
N ALA A 78 -14.73 3.01 12.47
CA ALA A 78 -13.58 2.67 11.65
C ALA A 78 -13.63 1.20 11.16
N ALA A 79 -14.41 0.35 11.82
CA ALA A 79 -14.63 -1.04 11.43
C ALA A 79 -15.66 -1.28 10.35
N GLY A 80 -16.40 -0.25 9.97
CA GLY A 80 -17.61 -0.46 9.19
C GLY A 80 -18.76 -1.09 9.98
N GLU A 81 -18.58 -1.36 11.29
CA GLU A 81 -19.58 -1.91 12.22
C GLU A 81 -20.61 -0.85 12.65
N ARG A 82 -21.22 -0.18 11.66
CA ARG A 82 -22.09 1.00 11.86
C ARG A 82 -23.26 0.72 12.78
N GLY A 83 -23.85 -0.47 12.70
CA GLY A 83 -25.00 -0.86 13.54
C GLY A 83 -24.63 -0.95 15.02
N ARG A 84 -23.44 -1.46 15.33
CA ARG A 84 -22.92 -1.55 16.70
C ARG A 84 -22.50 -0.18 17.21
N ALA A 85 -21.79 0.61 16.39
CA ALA A 85 -21.43 1.99 16.73
C ALA A 85 -22.67 2.84 17.06
N SER A 86 -23.74 2.68 16.27
CA SER A 86 -25.03 3.35 16.46
C SER A 86 -25.63 3.04 17.83
N ARG A 87 -25.72 1.76 18.20
CA ARG A 87 -26.28 1.33 19.50
C ARG A 87 -25.44 1.84 20.67
N LEU A 88 -24.11 1.82 20.55
CA LEU A 88 -23.21 2.31 21.60
C LEU A 88 -23.37 3.82 21.80
N LEU A 89 -23.43 4.61 20.72
CA LEU A 89 -23.70 6.05 20.80
C LEU A 89 -25.09 6.36 21.36
N GLU A 90 -26.11 5.55 21.02
CA GLU A 90 -27.45 5.68 21.60
C GLU A 90 -27.45 5.41 23.11
N SER A 91 -26.74 4.38 23.58
CA SER A 91 -26.59 4.15 25.03
C SER A 91 -25.84 5.27 25.73
N GLY A 92 -24.83 5.86 25.07
CA GLY A 92 -24.13 7.04 25.59
C GLY A 92 -25.05 8.25 25.69
N LEU A 93 -25.81 8.53 24.63
CA LEU A 93 -26.77 9.64 24.62
C LEU A 93 -27.93 9.43 25.59
N ALA A 94 -28.28 8.19 25.95
CA ALA A 94 -29.25 7.94 27.02
C ALA A 94 -28.72 8.38 28.41
N GLN A 95 -27.40 8.26 28.64
CA GLN A 95 -26.75 8.67 29.90
C GLN A 95 -26.38 10.16 29.90
N TRP A 96 -25.91 10.69 28.76
CA TRP A 96 -25.53 12.09 28.58
C TRP A 96 -26.31 12.73 27.42
N PRO A 97 -27.60 13.04 27.62
CA PRO A 97 -28.53 13.42 26.55
C PRO A 97 -28.31 14.79 25.93
N ASN A 98 -27.42 15.63 26.49
CA ASN A 98 -27.06 16.93 25.94
C ASN A 98 -25.54 17.05 25.74
N ASP A 99 -24.84 15.93 25.59
CA ASP A 99 -23.41 15.96 25.31
C ASP A 99 -23.16 16.28 23.81
N PRO A 100 -22.51 17.41 23.48
CA PRO A 100 -22.33 17.84 22.10
C PRO A 100 -21.42 16.90 21.30
N ASP A 101 -20.43 16.28 21.93
CA ASP A 101 -19.47 15.41 21.27
C ASP A 101 -20.10 14.07 20.84
N LEU A 102 -20.89 13.45 21.72
CA LEU A 102 -21.66 12.24 21.41
C LEU A 102 -22.68 12.50 20.29
N MET A 103 -23.37 13.65 20.33
CA MET A 103 -24.29 14.04 19.26
C MET A 103 -23.57 14.27 17.94
N ALA A 104 -22.42 14.95 17.95
CA ALA A 104 -21.62 15.20 16.76
C ALA A 104 -21.17 13.87 16.11
N ARG A 105 -20.70 12.91 16.92
CA ARG A 105 -20.32 11.57 16.45
C ARG A 105 -21.51 10.78 15.91
N ARG A 106 -22.67 10.85 16.57
CA ARG A 106 -23.91 10.23 16.09
C ARG A 106 -24.31 10.80 14.74
N GLY A 107 -24.28 12.13 14.59
CA GLY A 107 -24.54 12.81 13.33
C GLY A 107 -23.55 12.39 12.23
N ALA A 108 -22.25 12.35 12.53
CA ALA A 108 -21.22 11.91 11.59
C ALA A 108 -21.40 10.45 11.14
N LEU A 109 -21.77 9.54 12.05
CA LEU A 109 -22.05 8.15 11.72
C LEU A 109 -23.26 8.03 10.76
N GLU A 110 -24.30 8.83 10.96
CA GLU A 110 -25.47 8.87 10.07
C GLU A 110 -25.11 9.40 8.67
N LEU A 111 -24.23 10.40 8.58
CA LEU A 111 -23.70 10.89 7.30
C LEU A 111 -22.91 9.81 6.55
N GLN A 112 -22.03 9.09 7.23
CA GLN A 112 -21.29 7.97 6.64
C GLN A 112 -22.23 6.86 6.14
N GLY A 113 -23.36 6.67 6.83
CA GLY A 113 -24.44 5.78 6.40
C GLY A 113 -25.26 6.30 5.21
N LYS A 114 -24.92 7.46 4.63
CA LYS A 114 -25.70 8.17 3.60
C LYS A 114 -27.13 8.50 4.05
N ARG A 115 -27.33 8.78 5.35
CA ARG A 115 -28.63 9.13 5.95
C ARG A 115 -28.60 10.57 6.49
N PRO A 116 -28.42 11.59 5.63
CA PRO A 116 -28.23 12.97 6.07
C PRO A 116 -29.43 13.52 6.86
N LEU A 117 -30.65 13.12 6.53
CA LEU A 117 -31.85 13.52 7.26
C LEU A 117 -31.86 13.04 8.73
N LYS A 118 -31.28 11.87 9.01
CA LYS A 118 -31.13 11.36 10.39
C LYS A 118 -30.01 12.07 11.16
N ALA A 119 -28.99 12.57 10.47
CA ALA A 119 -27.89 13.31 11.08
C ALA A 119 -28.30 14.71 11.56
N LEU A 120 -29.21 15.37 10.82
CA LEU A 120 -29.64 16.74 11.07
C LEU A 120 -30.07 17.04 12.51
N PRO A 121 -30.98 16.29 13.15
CA PRO A 121 -31.43 16.63 14.51
C PRO A 121 -30.27 16.62 15.53
N TYR A 122 -29.32 15.70 15.38
CA TYR A 122 -28.16 15.65 16.27
C TYR A 122 -27.25 16.86 16.06
N LEU A 123 -26.87 17.17 14.82
CA LEU A 123 -25.94 18.27 14.53
C LEU A 123 -26.57 19.65 14.76
N ALA A 124 -27.87 19.80 14.52
CA ALA A 124 -28.60 21.01 14.89
C ALA A 124 -28.55 21.23 16.40
N ARG A 125 -28.75 20.17 17.19
CA ARG A 125 -28.65 20.25 18.65
C ARG A 125 -27.23 20.58 19.14
N VAL A 126 -26.18 20.07 18.48
CA VAL A 126 -24.79 20.48 18.78
C VAL A 126 -24.61 21.98 18.59
N VAL A 127 -25.11 22.56 17.48
CA VAL A 127 -25.02 24.01 17.22
C VAL A 127 -25.85 24.82 18.22
N GLU A 128 -26.99 24.30 18.70
CA GLU A 128 -27.76 24.95 19.78
C GLU A 128 -26.98 24.99 21.10
N LEU A 129 -26.29 23.90 21.45
CA LEU A 129 -25.52 23.78 22.69
C LEU A 129 -24.20 24.56 22.64
N ALA A 130 -23.56 24.62 21.47
CA ALA A 130 -22.30 25.31 21.22
C ALA A 130 -22.42 26.26 20.01
N PRO A 131 -23.15 27.38 20.14
CA PRO A 131 -23.46 28.27 19.01
C PRO A 131 -22.25 28.98 18.43
N MET A 132 -21.11 28.99 19.12
CA MET A 132 -19.86 29.60 18.65
C MET A 132 -18.81 28.58 18.21
N ASP A 133 -19.13 27.28 18.19
CA ASP A 133 -18.21 26.27 17.67
C ASP A 133 -18.24 26.27 16.12
N PRO A 134 -17.15 26.68 15.44
CA PRO A 134 -17.09 26.65 13.97
C PRO A 134 -17.16 25.21 13.43
N GLY A 135 -16.67 24.22 14.17
CA GLY A 135 -16.68 22.81 13.76
C GLY A 135 -18.11 22.26 13.64
N ALA A 136 -18.92 22.43 14.69
CA ALA A 136 -20.33 22.03 14.68
C ALA A 136 -21.13 22.69 13.56
N ARG A 137 -20.93 23.99 13.33
CA ARG A 137 -21.65 24.71 12.28
C ARG A 137 -21.24 24.29 10.87
N LEU A 138 -19.96 24.08 10.62
CA LEU A 138 -19.47 23.53 9.36
C LEU A 138 -20.04 22.12 9.12
N ALA A 139 -20.09 21.28 10.15
CA ALA A 139 -20.69 19.94 10.06
C ALA A 139 -22.19 20.01 9.73
N LEU A 140 -22.93 20.94 10.33
CA LEU A 140 -24.35 21.18 10.02
C LEU A 140 -24.53 21.65 8.57
N VAL A 141 -23.75 22.62 8.10
CA VAL A 141 -23.80 23.13 6.72
C VAL A 141 -23.52 22.01 5.71
N ARG A 142 -22.47 21.20 5.93
CA ARG A 142 -22.17 20.02 5.09
C ARG A 142 -23.33 19.03 5.07
N THR A 143 -23.97 18.80 6.22
CA THR A 143 -25.13 17.90 6.31
C THR A 143 -26.32 18.42 5.52
N LEU A 144 -26.60 19.73 5.61
CA LEU A 144 -27.68 20.37 4.87
C LEU A 144 -27.44 20.34 3.35
N LEU A 145 -26.19 20.48 2.90
CA LEU A 145 -25.82 20.31 1.49
C LEU A 145 -26.11 18.89 1.01
N VAL A 146 -25.64 17.87 1.73
CA VAL A 146 -25.85 16.46 1.37
C VAL A 146 -27.34 16.07 1.45
N ALA A 147 -28.11 16.71 2.34
CA ALA A 147 -29.55 16.55 2.44
C ALA A 147 -30.34 17.25 1.31
N GLY A 148 -29.67 18.02 0.44
CA GLY A 148 -30.34 18.79 -0.61
C GLY A 148 -31.23 19.91 -0.05
N MET A 149 -30.82 20.56 1.04
CA MET A 149 -31.59 21.63 1.72
C MET A 149 -30.91 23.00 1.56
N PRO A 150 -30.82 23.56 0.33
CA PRO A 150 -30.01 24.75 0.07
C PRO A 150 -30.50 26.01 0.78
N VAL A 151 -31.81 26.21 0.94
CA VAL A 151 -32.35 27.36 1.68
C VAL A 151 -31.83 27.36 3.13
N ARG A 152 -31.76 26.19 3.77
CA ARG A 152 -31.23 26.05 5.13
C ARG A 152 -29.71 26.23 5.18
N VAL A 153 -28.98 25.83 4.13
CA VAL A 153 -27.54 26.12 4.00
C VAL A 153 -27.32 27.63 4.04
N HIS A 154 -28.02 28.39 3.19
CA HIS A 154 -27.91 29.85 3.15
C HIS A 154 -28.22 30.48 4.51
N GLN A 155 -29.33 30.09 5.14
CA GLN A 155 -29.71 30.57 6.48
C GLN A 155 -28.64 30.28 7.55
N ALA A 156 -28.04 29.08 7.51
CA ALA A 156 -26.99 28.70 8.47
C ALA A 156 -25.72 29.53 8.29
N VAL A 157 -25.30 29.80 7.04
CA VAL A 157 -24.12 30.62 6.75
C VAL A 157 -24.38 32.10 7.07
N GLU A 158 -25.57 32.64 6.78
CA GLU A 158 -25.95 34.00 7.21
C GLU A 158 -25.92 34.15 8.74
N ALA A 159 -26.42 33.15 9.48
CA ALA A 159 -26.35 33.14 10.93
C ALA A 159 -24.90 33.15 11.45
N MET A 160 -23.98 32.43 10.79
CA MET A 160 -22.54 32.46 11.11
C MET A 160 -21.94 33.85 10.85
N ARG A 161 -22.30 34.47 9.72
CA ARG A 161 -21.82 35.80 9.35
C ARG A 161 -22.34 36.87 10.32
N ALA A 162 -23.61 36.78 10.73
CA ALA A 162 -24.21 37.66 11.73
C ALA A 162 -23.52 37.53 13.10
N ALA A 163 -23.06 36.32 13.45
CA ALA A 163 -22.26 36.06 14.64
C ALA A 163 -20.77 36.46 14.49
N ARG A 164 -20.38 37.07 13.37
CA ARG A 164 -18.99 37.47 13.03
C ARG A 164 -18.00 36.31 13.06
N MET A 165 -18.46 35.10 12.75
CA MET A 165 -17.56 33.95 12.58
C MET A 165 -16.82 34.08 11.25
N ASP A 166 -15.59 33.58 11.22
CA ASP A 166 -14.81 33.54 9.98
C ASP A 166 -15.45 32.56 8.98
N ILE A 167 -15.78 33.08 7.79
CA ILE A 167 -16.39 32.31 6.72
C ILE A 167 -15.30 32.00 5.70
N GLY A 168 -14.60 30.88 5.93
CA GLY A 168 -13.60 30.39 5.00
C GLY A 168 -14.17 30.08 3.61
N PRO A 169 -13.29 29.82 2.62
CA PRO A 169 -13.69 29.63 1.22
C PRO A 169 -14.68 28.46 1.04
N GLU A 170 -14.56 27.39 1.83
CA GLU A 170 -15.47 26.25 1.77
C GLU A 170 -16.93 26.62 2.10
N LEU A 171 -17.15 27.41 3.15
CA LEU A 171 -18.49 27.88 3.53
C LEU A 171 -19.04 28.89 2.53
N MET A 172 -18.17 29.74 1.98
CA MET A 172 -18.55 30.68 0.93
C MET A 172 -19.00 29.93 -0.34
N GLU A 173 -18.26 28.90 -0.75
CA GLU A 173 -18.63 28.03 -1.87
C GLU A 173 -19.96 27.31 -1.65
N ALA A 174 -20.20 26.84 -0.42
CA ALA A 174 -21.46 26.21 -0.02
C ALA A 174 -22.65 27.18 -0.13
N ASP A 175 -22.50 28.41 0.36
CA ASP A 175 -23.54 29.45 0.35
C ASP A 175 -23.90 29.88 -1.09
N ILE A 176 -22.89 30.10 -1.92
CA ILE A 176 -23.07 30.41 -3.35
C ILE A 176 -23.75 29.23 -4.07
N GLY A 177 -23.31 28.00 -3.79
CA GLY A 177 -23.94 26.80 -4.36
C GLY A 177 -25.40 26.63 -3.94
N ALA A 178 -25.73 26.98 -2.71
CA ALA A 178 -27.10 27.00 -2.23
C ALA A 178 -27.94 28.02 -3.01
N LEU A 179 -27.49 29.28 -3.11
CA LEU A 179 -28.17 30.34 -3.87
C LEU A 179 -28.42 29.95 -5.34
N GLN A 180 -27.43 29.31 -5.96
CA GLN A 180 -27.57 28.78 -7.33
C GLN A 180 -28.68 27.74 -7.45
N SER A 181 -28.74 26.80 -6.52
CA SER A 181 -29.68 25.67 -6.61
C SER A 181 -31.16 26.04 -6.50
N PHE A 182 -31.48 27.18 -5.86
CA PHE A 182 -32.85 27.73 -5.87
C PHE A 182 -33.03 28.92 -6.82
N GLY A 183 -32.05 29.17 -7.70
CA GLY A 183 -32.17 30.10 -8.83
C GLY A 183 -31.81 31.56 -8.53
N ASP A 184 -31.34 31.90 -7.33
CA ASP A 184 -30.92 33.27 -7.01
C ASP A 184 -29.48 33.56 -7.44
N HIS A 185 -29.26 33.51 -8.76
CA HIS A 185 -27.95 33.79 -9.35
C HIS A 185 -27.49 35.23 -9.13
N ARG A 186 -28.41 36.19 -8.99
CA ARG A 186 -28.06 37.60 -8.73
C ARG A 186 -27.44 37.77 -7.34
N GLN A 187 -28.06 37.20 -6.30
CA GLN A 187 -27.50 37.23 -4.96
C GLN A 187 -26.20 36.42 -4.88
N ALA A 188 -26.12 35.27 -5.57
CA ALA A 188 -24.89 34.48 -5.66
C ALA A 188 -23.70 35.27 -6.22
N VAL A 189 -23.89 36.04 -7.30
CA VAL A 189 -22.85 36.92 -7.86
C VAL A 189 -22.46 37.99 -6.83
N LYS A 190 -23.44 38.73 -6.30
CA LYS A 190 -23.18 39.81 -5.32
C LYS A 190 -22.39 39.31 -4.11
N LEU A 191 -22.73 38.13 -3.60
CA LEU A 191 -22.06 37.52 -2.45
C LEU A 191 -20.61 37.15 -2.77
N ALA A 192 -20.39 36.44 -3.88
CA ALA A 192 -19.07 35.99 -4.29
C ALA A 192 -18.11 37.16 -4.56
N GLU A 193 -18.59 38.21 -5.24
CA GLU A 193 -17.76 39.37 -5.57
C GLU A 193 -17.39 40.17 -4.32
N ARG A 194 -18.35 40.38 -3.41
CA ARG A 194 -18.06 41.02 -2.12
C ARG A 194 -17.01 40.25 -1.32
N TYR A 195 -17.08 38.91 -1.30
CA TYR A 195 -16.08 38.09 -0.61
C TYR A 195 -14.68 38.27 -1.23
N LEU A 196 -14.56 38.27 -2.55
CA LEU A 196 -13.29 38.50 -3.24
C LEU A 196 -12.76 39.93 -3.05
N GLU A 197 -13.63 40.94 -3.08
CA GLU A 197 -13.28 42.35 -2.82
C GLU A 197 -12.75 42.58 -1.39
N GLN A 198 -13.27 41.82 -0.43
CA GLN A 198 -12.81 41.85 0.97
C GLN A 198 -11.50 41.08 1.22
N GLY A 199 -10.84 40.60 0.16
CA GLY A 199 -9.59 39.84 0.25
C GLY A 199 -9.78 38.35 0.51
N GLY A 200 -10.99 37.83 0.33
CA GLY A 200 -11.27 36.40 0.41
C GLY A 200 -10.44 35.58 -0.58
N VAL A 201 -10.05 34.38 -0.18
CA VAL A 201 -9.19 33.50 -1.00
C VAL A 201 -9.98 33.01 -2.22
N ALA A 202 -9.50 33.34 -3.41
CA ALA A 202 -10.03 32.82 -4.67
C ALA A 202 -9.62 31.36 -4.85
N THR A 203 -10.58 30.44 -4.80
CA THR A 203 -10.39 29.02 -5.12
C THR A 203 -10.91 28.73 -6.54
N PRO A 204 -10.40 27.69 -7.22
CA PRO A 204 -10.96 27.26 -8.50
C PRO A 204 -12.46 26.94 -8.43
N ALA A 205 -12.91 26.34 -7.34
CA ALA A 205 -14.32 25.97 -7.15
C ALA A 205 -15.21 27.21 -6.98
N LEU A 206 -14.80 28.19 -6.17
CA LEU A 206 -15.49 29.47 -6.02
C LEU A 206 -15.62 30.21 -7.35
N LEU A 207 -14.51 30.33 -8.10
CA LEU A 207 -14.50 31.02 -9.39
C LEU A 207 -15.37 30.31 -10.43
N THR A 208 -15.38 28.96 -10.44
CA THR A 208 -16.26 28.16 -11.29
C THR A 208 -17.74 28.44 -10.98
N ARG A 209 -18.11 28.46 -9.69
CA ARG A 209 -19.48 28.80 -9.27
C ARG A 209 -19.84 30.23 -9.66
N LEU A 210 -18.97 31.20 -9.39
CA LEU A 210 -19.21 32.59 -9.78
C LEU A 210 -19.44 32.72 -11.31
N ALA A 211 -18.65 32.02 -12.13
CA ALA A 211 -18.86 31.99 -13.57
C ALA A 211 -20.24 31.46 -13.98
N ILE A 212 -20.71 30.38 -13.35
CA ILE A 212 -22.05 29.81 -13.60
C ILE A 212 -23.13 30.86 -13.29
N SER A 213 -23.04 31.54 -12.14
CA SER A 213 -24.03 32.57 -11.80
C SER A 213 -23.96 33.81 -12.69
N LEU A 214 -22.76 34.22 -13.11
CA LEU A 214 -22.56 35.34 -14.05
C LEU A 214 -23.20 35.05 -15.42
N GLU A 215 -23.07 33.82 -15.91
CA GLU A 215 -23.69 33.42 -17.18
C GLU A 215 -25.22 33.38 -17.06
N ALA A 216 -25.75 32.85 -15.96
CA ALA A 216 -27.20 32.81 -15.71
C ALA A 216 -27.84 34.21 -15.60
N VAL A 217 -27.08 35.25 -15.21
CA VAL A 217 -27.55 36.65 -15.21
C VAL A 217 -27.23 37.42 -16.50
N GLY A 218 -26.73 36.74 -17.55
CA GLY A 218 -26.47 37.33 -18.87
C GLY A 218 -25.12 38.03 -19.02
N SER A 219 -24.18 37.83 -18.10
CA SER A 219 -22.87 38.50 -18.08
C SER A 219 -21.74 37.60 -18.63
N SER A 220 -21.90 37.09 -19.85
CA SER A 220 -21.05 36.04 -20.45
C SER A 220 -19.56 36.37 -20.51
N THR A 221 -19.17 37.62 -20.80
CA THR A 221 -17.75 38.02 -20.84
C THR A 221 -17.07 37.83 -19.49
N ARG A 222 -17.69 38.33 -18.42
CA ARG A 222 -17.19 38.15 -17.04
C ARG A 222 -17.19 36.68 -16.64
N ALA A 223 -18.18 35.91 -17.05
CA ALA A 223 -18.21 34.47 -16.80
C ALA A 223 -16.99 33.75 -17.43
N ALA A 224 -16.64 34.08 -18.68
CA ALA A 224 -15.47 33.53 -19.36
C ALA A 224 -14.15 33.90 -18.65
N GLU A 225 -14.00 35.15 -18.22
CA GLU A 225 -12.84 35.60 -17.44
C GLU A 225 -12.69 34.81 -16.14
N ARG A 226 -13.80 34.58 -15.41
CA ARG A 226 -13.78 33.79 -14.16
C ARG A 226 -13.43 32.32 -14.40
N ARG A 227 -13.88 31.71 -15.51
CA ARG A 227 -13.47 30.35 -15.91
C ARG A 227 -11.98 30.27 -16.19
N GLN A 228 -11.44 31.22 -16.97
CA GLN A 228 -10.02 31.27 -17.27
C GLN A 228 -9.18 31.46 -16.00
N ALA A 229 -9.62 32.33 -15.08
CA ALA A 229 -8.97 32.49 -13.79
C ALA A 229 -9.00 31.19 -12.96
N ALA A 230 -10.14 30.49 -12.92
CA ALA A 230 -10.26 29.20 -12.24
C ALA A 230 -9.27 28.16 -12.81
N GLU A 231 -9.13 28.10 -14.13
CA GLU A 231 -8.20 27.19 -14.80
C GLU A 231 -6.74 27.56 -14.51
N SER A 232 -6.40 28.85 -14.53
CA SER A 232 -5.05 29.32 -14.20
C SER A 232 -4.62 28.97 -12.76
N LEU A 233 -5.57 28.86 -11.84
CA LEU A 233 -5.33 28.42 -10.45
C LEU A 233 -5.22 26.90 -10.33
N ARG A 234 -5.83 26.13 -11.25
CA ARG A 234 -5.69 24.67 -11.33
C ARG A 234 -4.36 24.27 -11.95
N THR A 235 -3.90 25.02 -12.94
CA THR A 235 -2.58 24.82 -13.54
C THR A 235 -1.53 25.29 -12.55
N PRO A 236 -0.73 24.41 -11.92
CA PRO A 236 0.34 24.84 -11.02
C PRO A 236 1.29 25.77 -11.78
N LYS A 237 1.55 26.97 -11.23
CA LYS A 237 2.39 28.03 -11.84
C LYS A 237 3.91 27.72 -11.79
N ALA A 238 4.30 26.49 -11.53
CA ALA A 238 5.66 25.99 -11.70
C ALA A 238 5.61 24.91 -12.79
N PRO A 239 6.66 24.73 -13.62
CA PRO A 239 6.75 23.51 -14.43
C PRO A 239 6.72 22.35 -13.45
N ALA A 240 5.56 21.72 -13.31
CA ALA A 240 5.42 20.53 -12.51
C ALA A 240 6.46 19.56 -13.06
N ARG A 241 7.31 19.00 -12.19
CA ARG A 241 8.01 17.77 -12.54
C ARG A 241 6.94 16.88 -13.15
N PRO A 242 7.09 16.42 -14.41
CA PRO A 242 6.05 15.62 -15.05
C PRO A 242 5.66 14.54 -14.06
N THR A 243 4.37 14.41 -13.78
CA THR A 243 3.88 13.35 -12.91
C THR A 243 4.47 12.04 -13.41
N THR A 244 4.80 11.11 -12.51
CA THR A 244 5.36 9.80 -12.90
C THR A 244 4.53 9.12 -13.99
N ALA A 245 3.20 9.39 -14.02
CA ALA A 245 2.31 9.07 -15.12
C ALA A 245 2.74 9.71 -16.46
N LEU A 246 2.76 11.04 -16.57
CA LEU A 246 3.11 11.73 -17.83
C LEU A 246 4.53 11.40 -18.31
N LEU A 247 5.48 11.28 -17.37
CA LEU A 247 6.85 10.87 -17.67
C LEU A 247 6.88 9.44 -18.24
N GLY A 248 6.11 8.52 -17.63
CA GLY A 248 5.98 7.15 -18.11
C GLY A 248 5.40 7.06 -19.52
N ASP A 249 4.35 7.82 -19.83
CA ASP A 249 3.77 7.86 -21.18
C ASP A 249 4.76 8.41 -22.21
N THR A 250 5.48 9.49 -21.85
CA THR A 250 6.50 10.08 -22.72
C THR A 250 7.62 9.08 -23.03
N ILE A 251 8.11 8.37 -22.00
CA ILE A 251 9.18 7.38 -22.16
C ILE A 251 8.71 6.17 -22.96
N ARG A 252 7.47 5.70 -22.76
CA ARG A 252 6.86 4.65 -23.59
C ARG A 252 6.86 5.04 -25.06
N ASP A 253 6.35 6.23 -25.39
CA ASP A 253 6.21 6.67 -26.78
C ASP A 253 7.57 6.87 -27.45
N GLN A 254 8.56 7.34 -26.69
CA GLN A 254 9.95 7.42 -27.13
C GLN A 254 10.54 6.02 -27.36
N ALA A 255 10.32 5.06 -26.45
CA ALA A 255 10.79 3.68 -26.59
C ALA A 255 10.20 3.00 -27.83
N ARG A 256 8.89 3.15 -28.08
CA ARG A 256 8.23 2.64 -29.30
C ARG A 256 8.83 3.27 -30.55
N THR A 257 8.99 4.59 -30.57
CA THR A 257 9.57 5.31 -31.72
C THR A 257 11.01 4.85 -32.01
N THR A 258 11.83 4.59 -31.00
CA THR A 258 13.21 4.12 -31.20
C THR A 258 13.26 2.66 -31.64
N ILE A 259 12.36 1.81 -31.13
CA ILE A 259 12.16 0.45 -31.59
C ILE A 259 11.78 0.41 -33.08
N ASP A 260 10.82 1.24 -33.51
CA ASP A 260 10.35 1.29 -34.89
C ASP A 260 11.46 1.73 -35.86
N ARG A 261 12.42 2.53 -35.36
CA ARG A 261 13.60 2.97 -36.11
C ARG A 261 14.75 1.95 -36.08
N GLY A 262 14.65 0.88 -35.29
CA GLY A 262 15.73 -0.09 -35.09
C GLY A 262 16.91 0.44 -34.25
N ASP A 263 16.73 1.54 -33.51
CA ASP A 263 17.74 2.08 -32.58
C ASP A 263 17.73 1.29 -31.26
N TRP A 264 18.19 0.05 -31.33
CA TRP A 264 18.15 -0.92 -30.23
C TRP A 264 18.91 -0.48 -28.96
N PRO A 265 20.10 0.15 -29.03
CA PRO A 265 20.78 0.66 -27.83
C PRO A 265 19.93 1.69 -27.07
N ARG A 266 19.33 2.65 -27.78
CA ARG A 266 18.49 3.66 -27.14
C ARG A 266 17.15 3.09 -26.65
N ALA A 267 16.55 2.19 -27.44
CA ALA A 267 15.35 1.46 -27.06
C ALA A 267 15.54 0.67 -25.75
N ALA A 268 16.68 0.02 -25.56
CA ALA A 268 16.99 -0.72 -24.34
C ALA A 268 17.00 0.19 -23.10
N THR A 269 17.70 1.33 -23.17
CA THR A 269 17.76 2.31 -22.07
C THR A 269 16.38 2.88 -21.75
N LEU A 270 15.62 3.30 -22.76
CA LEU A 270 14.27 3.85 -22.57
C LEU A 270 13.30 2.82 -22.02
N THR A 271 13.38 1.56 -22.46
CA THR A 271 12.54 0.46 -21.96
C THR A 271 12.87 0.13 -20.50
N ALA A 272 14.14 0.09 -20.12
CA ALA A 272 14.54 -0.10 -18.73
C ALA A 272 14.01 1.04 -17.83
N GLU A 273 14.05 2.28 -18.33
CA GLU A 273 13.49 3.42 -17.61
C GLU A 273 11.95 3.37 -17.53
N TRP A 274 11.30 2.96 -18.60
CA TRP A 274 9.84 2.75 -18.63
C TRP A 274 9.43 1.73 -17.57
N VAL A 275 10.07 0.55 -17.53
CA VAL A 275 9.82 -0.47 -16.51
C VAL A 275 10.12 0.04 -15.10
N ARG A 276 11.14 0.89 -14.92
CA ARG A 276 11.42 1.52 -13.62
C ARG A 276 10.29 2.44 -13.15
N ILE A 277 9.66 3.18 -14.07
CA ILE A 277 8.60 4.16 -13.75
C ILE A 277 7.22 3.50 -13.68
N ARG A 278 6.96 2.51 -14.55
CA ARG A 278 5.72 1.74 -14.63
C ARG A 278 6.00 0.22 -14.61
N PRO A 279 6.49 -0.28 -13.48
CA PRO A 279 6.85 -1.69 -13.32
C PRO A 279 5.70 -2.68 -13.44
N ASP A 280 4.45 -2.21 -13.34
CA ASP A 280 3.24 -3.05 -13.46
C ASP A 280 2.56 -2.95 -14.84
N GLU A 281 3.13 -2.19 -15.80
CA GLU A 281 2.57 -2.09 -17.16
C GLU A 281 3.00 -3.31 -18.00
N PRO A 282 2.08 -4.22 -18.40
CA PRO A 282 2.44 -5.46 -19.10
C PRO A 282 3.20 -5.21 -20.40
N GLU A 283 2.88 -4.12 -21.09
CA GLU A 283 3.54 -3.74 -22.33
C GLU A 283 5.02 -3.41 -22.12
N ALA A 284 5.36 -2.69 -21.04
CA ALA A 284 6.75 -2.36 -20.72
C ALA A 284 7.59 -3.63 -20.52
N ILE A 285 7.03 -4.63 -19.83
CA ILE A 285 7.69 -5.91 -19.58
C ILE A 285 7.77 -6.74 -20.86
N SER A 286 6.70 -6.81 -21.65
CA SER A 286 6.73 -7.51 -22.95
C SER A 286 7.76 -6.90 -23.91
N THR A 287 7.96 -5.59 -23.84
CA THR A 287 8.96 -4.86 -24.62
C THR A 287 10.38 -5.16 -24.12
N LEU A 288 10.56 -5.22 -22.80
CA LEU A 288 11.82 -5.62 -22.15
C LEU A 288 12.27 -7.02 -22.56
N LEU A 289 11.31 -7.92 -22.84
CA LEU A 289 11.55 -9.32 -23.23
C LEU A 289 11.92 -9.52 -24.70
N ARG A 290 11.89 -8.48 -25.53
CA ARG A 290 12.34 -8.58 -26.92
C ARG A 290 13.82 -8.95 -26.96
N PRO A 291 14.25 -9.96 -27.74
CA PRO A 291 15.64 -10.42 -27.76
C PRO A 291 16.64 -9.28 -27.99
N GLU A 292 16.33 -8.34 -28.89
CA GLU A 292 17.23 -7.23 -29.23
C GLU A 292 17.46 -6.27 -28.05
N ILE A 293 16.45 -6.09 -27.20
CA ILE A 293 16.53 -5.27 -25.98
C ILE A 293 17.19 -6.07 -24.86
N ALA A 294 16.74 -7.30 -24.65
CA ALA A 294 17.18 -8.15 -23.55
C ALA A 294 18.66 -8.53 -23.63
N GLU A 295 19.19 -8.81 -24.82
CA GLU A 295 20.62 -9.08 -25.03
C GLU A 295 21.49 -7.88 -24.63
N ARG A 296 21.01 -6.65 -24.87
CA ARG A 296 21.73 -5.41 -24.55
C ARG A 296 21.70 -5.06 -23.08
N LEU A 297 20.57 -5.32 -22.40
CA LEU A 297 20.45 -5.13 -20.95
C LEU A 297 21.07 -6.29 -20.15
N GLY A 298 21.26 -7.44 -20.79
CA GLY A 298 21.63 -8.70 -20.17
C GLY A 298 20.39 -9.45 -19.63
N TRP A 299 20.27 -10.72 -20.00
CA TRP A 299 19.14 -11.57 -19.63
C TRP A 299 18.92 -11.67 -18.12
N GLY A 300 19.98 -11.70 -17.30
CA GLY A 300 19.86 -11.70 -15.84
C GLY A 300 19.13 -10.46 -15.30
N HIS A 301 19.40 -9.28 -15.87
CA HIS A 301 18.67 -8.06 -15.48
C HIS A 301 17.20 -8.13 -15.87
N VAL A 302 16.90 -8.62 -17.07
CA VAL A 302 15.53 -8.77 -17.57
C VAL A 302 14.73 -9.73 -16.71
N PHE A 303 15.28 -10.90 -16.39
CA PHE A 303 14.61 -11.88 -15.53
C PHE A 303 14.43 -11.37 -14.10
N ALA A 304 15.37 -10.57 -13.58
CA ALA A 304 15.19 -9.92 -12.28
C ALA A 304 14.02 -8.91 -12.28
N GLN A 305 13.66 -8.30 -13.41
CA GLN A 305 12.46 -7.45 -13.50
C GLN A 305 11.18 -8.28 -13.60
N VAL A 306 11.21 -9.37 -14.38
CA VAL A 306 10.08 -10.32 -14.50
C VAL A 306 9.76 -10.95 -13.14
N ALA A 307 10.78 -11.35 -12.37
CA ALA A 307 10.59 -11.87 -11.02
C ALA A 307 9.91 -10.84 -10.11
N ARG A 308 10.37 -9.59 -10.11
CA ARG A 308 9.74 -8.50 -9.33
C ARG A 308 8.28 -8.24 -9.73
N LEU A 309 7.95 -8.37 -11.01
CA LEU A 309 6.57 -8.24 -11.48
C LEU A 309 5.67 -9.28 -10.81
N VAL A 310 6.11 -10.55 -10.80
CA VAL A 310 5.39 -11.65 -10.15
C VAL A 310 5.36 -11.47 -8.63
N GLU A 311 6.44 -11.01 -8.00
CA GLU A 311 6.48 -10.83 -6.54
C GLU A 311 5.48 -9.81 -6.00
N ARG A 312 5.13 -8.80 -6.80
CA ARG A 312 4.17 -7.76 -6.40
C ARG A 312 2.73 -8.24 -6.35
N ASP A 313 2.40 -9.15 -7.26
CA ASP A 313 1.11 -9.82 -7.29
C ASP A 313 1.32 -11.28 -7.70
N PRO A 314 1.73 -12.14 -6.76
CA PRO A 314 2.05 -13.53 -7.06
C PRO A 314 0.82 -14.35 -7.43
N ASP A 315 -0.38 -13.82 -7.22
CA ASP A 315 -1.62 -14.54 -7.49
C ASP A 315 -2.27 -14.07 -8.83
N ASP A 316 -1.62 -13.15 -9.54
CA ASP A 316 -2.02 -12.68 -10.88
C ASP A 316 -1.61 -13.70 -11.98
N PRO A 317 -2.59 -14.33 -12.66
CA PRO A 317 -2.31 -15.33 -13.68
C PRO A 317 -1.67 -14.76 -14.96
N ASP A 318 -1.90 -13.49 -15.29
CA ASP A 318 -1.34 -12.90 -16.51
C ASP A 318 0.15 -12.59 -16.34
N ARG A 319 0.55 -12.09 -15.16
CA ARG A 319 1.97 -11.89 -14.81
C ARG A 319 2.74 -13.20 -14.80
N ARG A 320 2.15 -14.27 -14.26
CA ARG A 320 2.78 -15.59 -14.25
C ARG A 320 2.87 -16.19 -15.64
N LEU A 321 1.87 -16.01 -16.50
CA LEU A 321 1.95 -16.47 -17.88
C LEU A 321 3.06 -15.73 -18.63
N LEU A 322 3.18 -14.42 -18.44
CA LEU A 322 4.26 -13.63 -19.03
C LEU A 322 5.64 -14.12 -18.57
N ALA A 323 5.81 -14.38 -17.27
CA ALA A 323 7.06 -14.92 -16.72
C ALA A 323 7.39 -16.32 -17.26
N LEU A 324 6.37 -17.18 -17.36
CA LEU A 324 6.48 -18.51 -17.97
C LEU A 324 6.94 -18.41 -19.43
N GLN A 325 6.27 -17.58 -20.23
CA GLN A 325 6.60 -17.38 -21.65
C GLN A 325 8.01 -16.80 -21.82
N ALA A 326 8.41 -15.86 -20.96
CA ALA A 326 9.76 -15.31 -20.94
C ALA A 326 10.80 -16.42 -20.75
N HIS A 327 10.69 -17.20 -19.67
CA HIS A 327 11.65 -18.26 -19.39
C HIS A 327 11.65 -19.37 -20.47
N ALA A 328 10.48 -19.72 -21.02
CA ALA A 328 10.36 -20.74 -22.05
C ALA A 328 10.93 -20.30 -23.41
N GLY A 329 10.62 -19.07 -23.83
CA GLY A 329 10.91 -18.57 -25.17
C GLY A 329 12.35 -18.12 -25.37
N THR A 330 13.00 -17.62 -24.32
CA THR A 330 14.32 -16.97 -24.44
C THR A 330 15.48 -17.83 -23.91
N GLY A 331 15.20 -19.08 -23.54
CA GLY A 331 16.19 -19.99 -22.97
C GLY A 331 16.56 -19.66 -21.53
N GLY A 332 15.66 -18.99 -20.80
CA GLY A 332 15.79 -18.78 -19.36
C GLY A 332 15.69 -20.08 -18.55
N SER A 333 15.55 -19.95 -17.23
CA SER A 333 15.42 -21.11 -16.34
C SER A 333 14.14 -21.91 -16.64
N ALA A 334 14.31 -23.06 -17.30
CA ALA A 334 13.22 -24.02 -17.54
C ALA A 334 12.56 -24.47 -16.23
N VAL A 335 13.30 -24.43 -15.11
CA VAL A 335 12.80 -24.70 -13.77
C VAL A 335 11.76 -23.67 -13.38
N LEU A 336 12.12 -22.39 -13.42
CA LEU A 336 11.22 -21.27 -13.09
C LEU A 336 9.99 -21.28 -13.98
N ALA A 337 10.16 -21.59 -15.27
CA ALA A 337 9.04 -21.78 -16.18
C ALA A 337 8.07 -22.87 -15.67
N LEU A 338 8.55 -24.06 -15.33
CA LEU A 338 7.70 -25.14 -14.79
C LEU A 338 7.01 -24.75 -13.48
N ILE A 339 7.68 -23.99 -12.61
CA ILE A 339 7.09 -23.46 -11.36
C ILE A 339 5.96 -22.48 -11.65
N HIS A 340 6.16 -21.53 -12.57
CA HIS A 340 5.10 -20.59 -12.96
C HIS A 340 3.90 -21.32 -13.55
N SER A 341 4.11 -22.33 -14.39
CA SER A 341 3.02 -23.15 -14.93
C SER A 341 2.27 -23.96 -13.85
N HIS A 342 3.01 -24.56 -12.91
CA HIS A 342 2.38 -25.26 -11.78
C HIS A 342 1.49 -24.31 -10.96
N HIS A 343 1.98 -23.11 -10.65
CA HIS A 343 1.17 -22.10 -9.94
C HIS A 343 -0.05 -21.66 -10.74
N LEU A 344 0.11 -21.39 -12.04
CA LEU A 344 -1.03 -21.09 -12.91
C LEU A 344 -2.11 -22.17 -12.82
N SER A 345 -1.72 -23.45 -12.77
CA SER A 345 -2.69 -24.55 -12.63
C SER A 345 -3.40 -24.58 -11.27
N ARG A 346 -2.82 -23.99 -10.22
CA ARG A 346 -3.42 -23.88 -8.88
C ARG A 346 -4.31 -22.65 -8.72
N LEU A 347 -4.02 -21.58 -9.45
CA LEU A 347 -4.79 -20.33 -9.43
C LEU A 347 -6.14 -20.45 -10.19
N GLY A 348 -6.33 -21.49 -10.99
CA GLY A 348 -7.45 -21.59 -11.92
C GLY A 348 -8.52 -22.62 -11.58
N GLU A 349 -9.76 -22.13 -11.46
CA GLU A 349 -10.97 -22.86 -11.85
C GLU A 349 -11.02 -23.00 -13.39
N SER A 350 -11.64 -24.06 -13.91
CA SER A 350 -11.70 -24.33 -15.36
C SER A 350 -12.34 -23.17 -16.14
N GLY A 351 -11.54 -22.39 -16.89
CA GLY A 351 -12.05 -21.32 -17.76
C GLY A 351 -11.11 -20.13 -18.01
N ASN A 352 -10.06 -19.94 -17.21
CA ASN A 352 -9.09 -18.86 -17.44
C ASN A 352 -8.14 -19.19 -18.62
N SER A 353 -8.13 -18.32 -19.65
CA SER A 353 -7.29 -18.49 -20.85
C SER A 353 -5.80 -18.54 -20.54
N SER A 354 -5.34 -17.83 -19.52
CA SER A 354 -3.93 -17.76 -19.14
C SER A 354 -3.46 -19.06 -18.49
N VAL A 355 -4.37 -19.76 -17.80
CA VAL A 355 -4.10 -21.09 -17.23
C VAL A 355 -3.97 -22.14 -18.33
N ALA A 356 -4.89 -22.14 -19.31
CA ALA A 356 -4.82 -23.04 -20.45
C ALA A 356 -3.56 -22.80 -21.31
N ALA A 357 -3.21 -21.53 -21.56
CA ALA A 357 -1.97 -21.17 -22.24
C ALA A 357 -0.74 -21.64 -21.45
N GLY A 358 -0.76 -21.49 -20.12
CA GLY A 358 0.33 -21.91 -19.25
C GLY A 358 0.55 -23.42 -19.22
N GLN A 359 -0.51 -24.22 -19.37
CA GLN A 359 -0.41 -25.68 -19.51
C GLN A 359 0.29 -26.04 -20.83
N GLY A 360 -0.14 -25.43 -21.95
CA GLY A 360 0.47 -25.70 -23.26
C GLY A 360 1.98 -25.38 -23.31
N VAL A 361 2.41 -24.28 -22.68
CA VAL A 361 3.84 -23.94 -22.60
C VAL A 361 4.61 -24.93 -21.72
N ARG A 362 4.02 -25.40 -20.61
CA ARG A 362 4.63 -26.44 -19.77
C ARG A 362 4.85 -27.74 -20.52
N ASP A 363 3.87 -28.21 -21.26
CA ASP A 363 3.98 -29.46 -22.00
C ASP A 363 5.13 -29.40 -23.02
N GLN A 364 5.30 -28.24 -23.68
CA GLN A 364 6.43 -27.99 -24.57
C GLN A 364 7.79 -28.04 -23.84
N ILE A 365 7.89 -27.43 -22.65
CA ILE A 365 9.13 -27.44 -21.86
C ILE A 365 9.47 -28.85 -21.42
N VAL A 366 8.49 -29.60 -20.88
CA VAL A 366 8.69 -30.99 -20.43
C VAL A 366 9.13 -31.87 -21.59
N ALA A 367 8.46 -31.78 -22.75
CA ALA A 367 8.83 -32.52 -23.94
C ALA A 367 10.26 -32.20 -24.40
N ARG A 368 10.64 -30.92 -24.43
CA ARG A 368 11.99 -30.49 -24.83
C ARG A 368 13.06 -31.00 -23.87
N LEU A 369 12.82 -30.93 -22.57
CA LEU A 369 13.76 -31.41 -21.57
C LEU A 369 13.88 -32.94 -21.55
N ALA A 370 12.80 -33.66 -21.83
CA ALA A 370 12.79 -35.11 -22.00
C ALA A 370 13.61 -35.55 -23.22
N LEU A 371 13.47 -34.85 -24.36
CA LEU A 371 14.28 -35.10 -25.56
C LEU A 371 15.79 -34.89 -25.32
N LEU A 372 16.16 -33.98 -24.43
CA LEU A 372 17.55 -33.73 -24.06
C LEU A 372 18.09 -34.76 -23.04
N GLY A 373 17.25 -35.67 -22.52
CA GLY A 373 17.63 -36.64 -21.49
C GLY A 373 18.05 -35.98 -20.16
N ARG A 374 17.60 -34.76 -19.88
CA ARG A 374 18.12 -33.93 -18.78
C ARG A 374 17.33 -34.00 -17.49
N ILE A 375 16.04 -34.34 -17.55
CA ILE A 375 15.19 -34.49 -16.36
C ILE A 375 15.35 -35.89 -15.82
N THR A 376 15.70 -36.01 -14.54
CA THR A 376 15.64 -37.29 -13.82
C THR A 376 14.49 -37.36 -12.82
N ASP A 377 14.06 -36.22 -12.27
CA ASP A 377 12.91 -36.14 -11.36
C ASP A 377 12.32 -34.72 -11.36
N ILE A 378 10.99 -34.62 -11.32
CA ILE A 378 10.24 -33.36 -11.15
C ILE A 378 9.13 -33.58 -10.13
N ASP A 379 9.19 -32.85 -9.02
CA ASP A 379 8.12 -32.79 -8.03
C ASP A 379 7.65 -31.34 -7.93
N LEU A 380 6.57 -31.03 -8.65
CA LEU A 380 6.04 -29.66 -8.71
C LEU A 380 5.32 -29.26 -7.42
N ASP A 381 4.77 -30.20 -6.66
CA ASP A 381 4.09 -29.94 -5.40
C ASP A 381 5.10 -29.49 -4.32
N LEU A 382 6.30 -30.06 -4.35
CA LEU A 382 7.42 -29.62 -3.53
C LEU A 382 8.27 -28.52 -4.19
N ALA A 383 7.90 -28.08 -5.39
CA ALA A 383 8.65 -27.16 -6.24
C ALA A 383 10.14 -27.55 -6.35
N ARG A 384 10.40 -28.85 -6.52
CA ARG A 384 11.71 -29.49 -6.61
C ARG A 384 11.94 -30.02 -8.03
N LEU A 385 13.13 -29.75 -8.55
CA LEU A 385 13.61 -30.29 -9.81
C LEU A 385 14.98 -30.94 -9.62
N ARG A 386 15.16 -32.13 -10.21
CA ARG A 386 16.47 -32.76 -10.35
C ARG A 386 16.84 -32.92 -11.82
N LEU A 387 18.00 -32.38 -12.17
CA LEU A 387 18.60 -32.48 -13.49
C LEU A 387 19.86 -33.34 -13.39
N SER A 388 20.06 -34.25 -14.34
CA SER A 388 21.30 -35.03 -14.44
C SER A 388 21.91 -34.85 -15.82
N PRO A 389 22.81 -33.87 -16.02
CA PRO A 389 23.49 -33.69 -17.29
C PRO A 389 24.41 -34.88 -17.57
N ALA A 390 24.52 -35.31 -18.82
CA ALA A 390 25.27 -36.51 -19.20
C ALA A 390 26.76 -36.51 -18.80
N ASN A 391 27.34 -35.34 -18.46
CA ASN A 391 28.75 -35.16 -18.08
C ASN A 391 28.93 -34.14 -16.95
N SER A 392 27.97 -34.00 -16.03
CA SER A 392 28.08 -33.06 -14.90
C SER A 392 27.38 -33.62 -13.67
N PRO A 393 27.76 -33.20 -12.46
CA PRO A 393 27.03 -33.57 -11.25
C PRO A 393 25.55 -33.23 -11.38
N ALA A 394 24.71 -34.05 -10.76
CA ALA A 394 23.28 -33.78 -10.70
C ALA A 394 23.04 -32.44 -9.99
N ILE A 395 22.12 -31.67 -10.55
CA ILE A 395 21.67 -30.39 -9.99
C ILE A 395 20.29 -30.63 -9.41
N GLU A 396 20.12 -30.35 -8.12
CA GLU A 396 18.82 -30.30 -7.47
C GLU A 396 18.50 -28.86 -7.12
N ALA A 397 17.40 -28.34 -7.64
CA ALA A 397 16.91 -27.01 -7.29
C ALA A 397 15.54 -27.14 -6.61
N LYS A 398 15.37 -26.45 -5.48
CA LYS A 398 14.08 -26.23 -4.83
C LYS A 398 13.82 -24.75 -4.77
N VAL A 399 12.59 -24.34 -5.05
CA VAL A 399 12.18 -22.94 -4.95
C VAL A 399 11.01 -22.76 -3.98
N HIS A 400 10.77 -21.52 -3.61
CA HIS A 400 9.61 -21.08 -2.89
C HIS A 400 8.40 -21.21 -3.81
N PRO A 401 7.32 -21.89 -3.39
CA PRO A 401 6.17 -22.10 -4.24
C PRO A 401 5.62 -20.74 -4.69
N ARG A 402 5.31 -19.83 -3.76
CA ARG A 402 4.61 -18.59 -4.10
C ARG A 402 5.43 -17.64 -4.98
N THR A 403 6.71 -17.44 -4.69
CA THR A 403 7.51 -16.38 -5.33
C THR A 403 8.47 -16.92 -6.38
N GLY A 404 8.67 -18.24 -6.46
CA GLY A 404 9.68 -18.85 -7.33
C GLY A 404 11.12 -18.62 -6.86
N ARG A 405 11.34 -17.95 -5.72
CA ARG A 405 12.67 -17.68 -5.18
C ARG A 405 13.37 -18.95 -4.76
N MET A 406 14.66 -19.06 -5.01
CA MET A 406 15.42 -20.28 -4.70
C MET A 406 15.48 -20.53 -3.18
N ILE A 407 15.05 -21.74 -2.78
CA ILE A 407 15.14 -22.28 -1.42
C ILE A 407 16.38 -23.17 -1.27
N ARG A 408 16.71 -23.95 -2.28
CA ARG A 408 17.84 -24.88 -2.23
C ARG A 408 18.45 -25.06 -3.59
N LEU A 409 19.77 -25.10 -3.65
CA LEU A 409 20.54 -25.54 -4.80
C LEU A 409 21.57 -26.56 -4.33
N VAL A 410 21.58 -27.72 -4.96
CA VAL A 410 22.61 -28.75 -4.77
C VAL A 410 23.27 -29.01 -6.11
N GLU A 411 24.58 -28.94 -6.16
CA GLU A 411 25.39 -29.31 -7.33
C GLU A 411 26.53 -30.22 -6.87
N GLY A 412 26.35 -31.53 -7.05
CA GLY A 412 27.31 -32.51 -6.54
C GLY A 412 27.35 -32.52 -5.02
N PHE A 413 28.48 -32.11 -4.43
CA PHE A 413 28.65 -31.97 -2.97
C PHE A 413 28.40 -30.54 -2.47
N ASP A 414 28.32 -29.57 -3.38
CA ASP A 414 28.05 -28.18 -3.03
C ASP A 414 26.55 -28.02 -2.80
N LYS A 415 26.21 -27.34 -1.70
CA LYS A 415 24.83 -27.12 -1.29
C LYS A 415 24.68 -25.68 -0.82
N LEU A 416 23.62 -25.02 -1.25
CA LEU A 416 23.16 -23.74 -0.74
C LEU A 416 21.69 -23.86 -0.36
N GLU A 417 21.34 -23.36 0.81
CA GLU A 417 19.97 -23.32 1.32
C GLU A 417 19.61 -21.92 1.77
N ALA A 418 18.36 -21.55 1.52
CA ALA A 418 17.77 -20.28 1.84
C ALA A 418 16.41 -20.52 2.50
N VAL A 419 16.17 -19.83 3.60
CA VAL A 419 14.88 -19.80 4.29
C VAL A 419 14.28 -18.42 4.07
N TRP A 420 13.05 -18.41 3.58
CA TRP A 420 12.25 -17.22 3.36
C TRP A 420 11.10 -17.17 4.38
N GLU A 421 10.55 -15.98 4.63
CA GLU A 421 9.25 -15.84 5.30
C GLU A 421 8.15 -16.58 4.51
N GLU A 422 7.00 -16.85 5.15
CA GLU A 422 5.90 -17.62 4.55
C GLU A 422 5.36 -17.00 3.25
N ASP A 423 5.42 -15.68 3.14
CA ASP A 423 5.03 -14.95 1.92
C ASP A 423 6.09 -15.02 0.81
N GLY A 424 7.30 -15.49 1.12
CA GLY A 424 8.45 -15.59 0.22
C GLY A 424 9.13 -14.26 -0.09
N THR A 425 8.76 -13.16 0.58
CA THR A 425 9.24 -11.81 0.24
C THR A 425 10.53 -11.43 0.97
N ARG A 426 10.83 -12.06 2.11
CA ARG A 426 12.03 -11.76 2.90
C ARG A 426 12.87 -12.98 3.19
N LEU A 427 14.17 -12.83 2.97
CA LEU A 427 15.16 -13.85 3.28
C LEU A 427 15.48 -13.76 4.78
N THR A 428 15.37 -14.86 5.51
CA THR A 428 15.66 -14.90 6.95
C THR A 428 16.95 -15.65 7.25
N HIS A 429 17.33 -16.60 6.40
CA HIS A 429 18.51 -17.43 6.63
C HIS A 429 19.11 -17.91 5.31
N LEU A 430 20.44 -17.95 5.22
CA LEU A 430 21.22 -18.62 4.18
C LEU A 430 22.21 -19.58 4.82
N SER A 431 22.52 -20.68 4.15
CA SER A 431 23.57 -21.59 4.56
C SER A 431 24.19 -22.35 3.40
N ASP A 432 25.45 -22.77 3.55
CA ASP A 432 26.14 -23.61 2.57
C ASP A 432 26.54 -25.00 3.10
N SER A 433 27.12 -25.83 2.23
CA SER A 433 27.71 -27.13 2.58
C SER A 433 28.97 -27.02 3.43
N GLN A 434 29.61 -25.85 3.52
CA GLN A 434 30.81 -25.62 4.32
C GLN A 434 30.49 -25.23 5.77
N GLY A 435 29.20 -25.11 6.13
CA GLY A 435 28.74 -24.76 7.47
C GLY A 435 28.73 -23.25 7.75
N ALA A 436 28.85 -22.41 6.72
CA ALA A 436 28.57 -21.00 6.85
C ALA A 436 27.07 -20.79 6.95
N HIS A 437 26.64 -19.93 7.88
CA HIS A 437 25.24 -19.54 8.03
C HIS A 437 25.14 -18.02 8.12
N VAL A 438 24.18 -17.43 7.42
CA VAL A 438 23.84 -16.02 7.50
C VAL A 438 22.39 -15.92 7.95
N ARG A 439 22.12 -15.20 9.04
CA ARG A 439 20.78 -14.91 9.54
C ARG A 439 20.49 -13.42 9.37
N LEU A 440 19.28 -13.12 8.92
CA LEU A 440 18.78 -11.78 8.65
C LEU A 440 17.57 -11.52 9.54
N THR A 441 17.57 -10.37 10.23
CA THR A 441 16.48 -9.95 11.11
C THR A 441 15.81 -8.71 10.55
N TRP A 442 14.49 -8.74 10.42
CA TRP A 442 13.70 -7.67 9.83
C TRP A 442 12.76 -7.03 10.87
N SER A 443 12.55 -5.72 10.77
CA SER A 443 11.52 -4.96 11.50
C SER A 443 10.87 -3.97 10.55
N ASP A 444 9.53 -3.92 10.49
CA ASP A 444 8.77 -3.01 9.63
C ASP A 444 9.22 -3.00 8.16
N GLY A 445 9.58 -4.18 7.65
CA GLY A 445 10.06 -4.35 6.27
C GLY A 445 11.49 -3.85 6.02
N ARG A 446 12.24 -3.52 7.07
CA ARG A 446 13.65 -3.12 6.98
C ARG A 446 14.54 -4.15 7.63
N LEU A 447 15.71 -4.38 7.04
CA LEU A 447 16.74 -5.22 7.63
C LEU A 447 17.35 -4.45 8.80
N VAL A 448 17.22 -4.97 10.02
CA VAL A 448 17.71 -4.32 11.25
C VAL A 448 18.93 -5.00 11.84
N ALA A 449 19.17 -6.27 11.50
CA ALA A 449 20.38 -6.96 11.90
C ALA A 449 20.74 -8.10 10.95
N MET A 450 22.03 -8.43 10.91
CA MET A 450 22.59 -9.55 10.17
C MET A 450 23.67 -10.22 11.01
N SER A 451 23.66 -11.55 11.07
CA SER A 451 24.72 -12.32 11.72
C SER A 451 25.21 -13.44 10.83
N ARG A 452 26.52 -13.65 10.79
CA ARG A 452 27.17 -14.77 10.11
C ARG A 452 27.88 -15.67 11.11
N THR A 453 27.73 -16.98 10.96
CA THR A 453 28.51 -17.99 11.69
C THR A 453 29.30 -18.85 10.71
N GLY A 454 30.38 -19.50 11.17
CA GLY A 454 31.29 -20.29 10.34
C GLY A 454 32.57 -19.52 10.02
N LYS A 455 33.07 -19.59 8.78
CA LYS A 455 34.25 -18.82 8.34
C LYS A 455 33.92 -17.33 8.36
N HIS A 456 34.72 -16.52 9.06
CA HIS A 456 34.53 -15.07 9.29
C HIS A 456 33.19 -14.73 9.99
N PRO A 457 33.00 -15.12 11.26
CA PRO A 457 31.76 -14.86 11.97
C PRO A 457 31.62 -13.37 12.31
N PHE A 458 30.42 -12.82 12.17
CA PHE A 458 30.15 -11.44 12.60
C PHE A 458 28.69 -11.26 13.03
N THR A 459 28.42 -10.18 13.75
CA THR A 459 27.06 -9.65 13.99
C THR A 459 27.04 -8.16 13.74
N VAL A 460 26.07 -7.69 12.97
CA VAL A 460 25.88 -6.27 12.64
C VAL A 460 24.43 -5.87 12.90
N GLU A 461 24.24 -4.75 13.60
CA GLU A 461 22.96 -4.04 13.72
C GLU A 461 22.96 -2.85 12.74
N LEU A 462 21.81 -2.55 12.15
CA LEU A 462 21.67 -1.55 11.08
C LEU A 462 20.74 -0.42 11.51
N ALA A 463 21.12 0.81 11.17
CA ALA A 463 20.27 1.98 11.23
C ALA A 463 19.16 1.92 10.15
N PRO A 464 18.13 2.78 10.24
CA PRO A 464 17.07 2.85 9.23
C PRO A 464 17.52 3.13 7.79
N ASP A 465 18.71 3.71 7.60
CA ASP A 465 19.35 3.97 6.30
C ASP A 465 20.21 2.80 5.79
N GLY A 466 20.30 1.71 6.57
CA GLY A 466 21.09 0.53 6.26
C GLY A 466 22.56 0.62 6.67
N HIS A 467 23.01 1.71 7.30
CA HIS A 467 24.38 1.80 7.80
C HIS A 467 24.56 1.01 9.12
N PRO A 468 25.69 0.30 9.30
CA PRO A 468 26.00 -0.38 10.56
C PRO A 468 26.02 0.58 11.77
N THR A 469 25.20 0.33 12.78
CA THR A 469 25.23 1.03 14.08
C THR A 469 26.08 0.31 15.11
N ARG A 470 26.18 -1.02 14.98
CA ARG A 470 27.01 -1.88 15.83
C ARG A 470 27.55 -3.03 14.99
N ALA A 471 28.81 -3.37 15.18
CA ALA A 471 29.52 -4.41 14.43
C ALA A 471 30.48 -5.17 15.34
N GLU A 472 30.37 -6.50 15.38
CA GLU A 472 31.21 -7.39 16.20
C GLU A 472 31.72 -8.57 15.38
N GLY A 473 33.03 -8.85 15.44
CA GLY A 473 33.68 -9.96 14.74
C GLY A 473 35.09 -9.61 14.22
N PRO A 474 35.88 -10.60 13.77
CA PRO A 474 37.08 -10.35 12.97
C PRO A 474 36.69 -9.86 11.56
N ASP A 475 37.38 -8.85 11.04
CA ASP A 475 37.24 -8.35 9.66
C ASP A 475 35.80 -8.01 9.25
N VAL A 476 35.00 -7.47 10.18
CA VAL A 476 33.55 -7.28 9.99
C VAL A 476 33.23 -6.50 8.73
N THR A 477 33.97 -5.45 8.39
CA THR A 477 33.64 -4.62 7.22
C THR A 477 33.66 -5.42 5.92
N ASP A 478 34.71 -6.20 5.67
CA ASP A 478 34.85 -6.97 4.43
C ASP A 478 33.88 -8.15 4.41
N ALA A 479 33.76 -8.85 5.54
CA ALA A 479 32.80 -9.96 5.68
C ALA A 479 31.34 -9.49 5.55
N PHE A 480 31.02 -8.32 6.11
CA PHE A 480 29.70 -7.68 6.02
C PHE A 480 29.38 -7.28 4.58
N ASN A 481 30.27 -6.56 3.91
CA ASN A 481 30.06 -6.13 2.51
C ASN A 481 29.90 -7.33 1.57
N ALA A 482 30.77 -8.34 1.68
CA ALA A 482 30.66 -9.56 0.89
C ALA A 482 29.35 -10.32 1.16
N THR A 483 28.90 -10.34 2.42
CA THR A 483 27.63 -10.98 2.79
C THR A 483 26.43 -10.18 2.31
N LEU A 484 26.49 -8.85 2.35
CA LEU A 484 25.44 -7.98 1.83
C LEU A 484 25.31 -8.13 0.31
N ASP A 485 26.44 -8.17 -0.40
CA ASP A 485 26.48 -8.43 -1.85
C ASP A 485 25.91 -9.81 -2.17
N LEU A 486 26.26 -10.84 -1.39
CA LEU A 486 25.70 -12.18 -1.53
C LEU A 486 24.19 -12.20 -1.29
N VAL A 487 23.69 -11.56 -0.22
CA VAL A 487 22.26 -11.50 0.10
C VAL A 487 21.51 -10.76 -1.01
N ALA A 488 22.04 -9.63 -1.47
CA ALA A 488 21.46 -8.86 -2.55
C ALA A 488 21.50 -9.63 -3.88
N ALA A 489 22.57 -10.40 -4.14
CA ALA A 489 22.67 -11.27 -5.30
C ALA A 489 21.66 -12.42 -5.20
N TRP A 490 21.55 -13.08 -4.05
CA TRP A 490 20.63 -14.20 -3.82
C TRP A 490 19.16 -13.81 -3.96
N GLN A 491 18.80 -12.62 -3.48
CA GLN A 491 17.47 -12.05 -3.68
C GLN A 491 17.13 -11.79 -5.15
N ARG A 492 18.14 -11.73 -6.03
CA ARG A 492 17.99 -11.46 -7.46
C ARG A 492 18.37 -12.66 -8.35
N ALA A 493 18.98 -13.71 -7.77
CA ALA A 493 19.61 -14.78 -8.52
C ALA A 493 18.58 -15.76 -9.04
N ASP A 494 18.71 -16.09 -10.33
CA ASP A 494 18.17 -17.32 -10.88
C ASP A 494 19.13 -18.49 -10.63
N ILE A 495 18.79 -19.69 -11.12
CA ILE A 495 19.62 -20.90 -10.95
C ILE A 495 21.00 -20.76 -11.63
N ALA A 496 21.11 -20.00 -12.72
CA ALA A 496 22.38 -19.82 -13.41
C ALA A 496 23.32 -18.88 -12.64
N ASP A 497 22.78 -17.80 -12.09
CA ASP A 497 23.52 -16.86 -11.24
C ASP A 497 23.90 -17.50 -9.90
N ALA A 498 23.01 -18.32 -9.34
CA ALA A 498 23.22 -19.04 -8.08
C ALA A 498 24.45 -19.94 -8.07
N ARG A 499 24.81 -20.56 -9.21
CA ARG A 499 26.00 -21.41 -9.33
C ARG A 499 27.31 -20.64 -9.11
N ARG A 500 27.27 -19.31 -9.25
CA ARG A 500 28.41 -18.42 -9.01
C ARG A 500 28.45 -17.86 -7.59
N LEU A 501 27.40 -18.09 -6.79
CA LEU A 501 27.29 -17.57 -5.43
C LEU A 501 27.80 -18.64 -4.45
N ARG A 502 29.03 -18.48 -3.95
CA ARG A 502 29.58 -19.33 -2.87
C ARG A 502 29.71 -18.52 -1.58
N LEU A 503 29.50 -19.18 -0.45
CA LEU A 503 29.55 -18.56 0.89
C LEU A 503 30.98 -18.54 1.49
N GLY A 504 32.00 -18.94 0.74
CA GLY A 504 33.42 -18.83 1.10
C GLY A 504 34.32 -18.67 -0.13
N GLU A 505 35.36 -17.82 0.02
CA GLU A 505 36.37 -17.35 -0.96
C GLU A 505 35.95 -17.17 -2.42
#